data_AF-A0A1J8QK71-F1
#
_entry.id   AF-A0A1J8QK71-F1
#
_cell.length_a   1.000
_cell.length_b   1.000
_cell.length_c   1.000
_cell.angle_alpha   90.00
_cell.angle_beta   90.00
_cell.angle_gamma   90.00
#
_symmetry.space_group_name_H-M   'P 1'
#
loop_
_entity.id
_entity.type
_entity.pdbx_description
1 polymer ?
#
loop_
_entity_poly.entity_id
_entity_poly.type
_entity_poly.pdbx_seq_one_letter_code
_entity_poly.pdbx_strand_id
1 'polypeptide(L)'
;MLSAYCIGNSAGPFMWKAQYKPRNHVPWAVIGACYVICPILLLFIRAVLVRENRLRDAEPVDDNEEEYVIERVTEDGKRVEVKVDKEFLDLTDRQNRDFRYVL
;
A
#
# COMPACT_ATOMS: atom_id res chain seq x y z
N MET A 1 3.28 -14.78 2.15
CA MET A 1 3.28 -15.40 3.50
C MET A 1 4.39 -16.43 3.70
N LEU A 2 4.69 -17.29 2.72
CA LEU A 2 5.67 -18.38 2.88
C LEU A 2 7.07 -17.88 3.30
N SER A 3 7.61 -16.84 2.64
CA SER A 3 8.95 -16.34 2.94
C SER A 3 9.10 -15.77 4.35
N ALA A 4 8.14 -14.97 4.81
CA ALA A 4 8.17 -14.38 6.15
C ALA A 4 8.08 -15.44 7.25
N TYR A 5 7.26 -16.47 7.06
CA TYR A 5 7.15 -17.60 7.98
C TYR A 5 8.44 -18.41 8.05
N CYS A 6 9.04 -18.73 6.90
CA CYS A 6 10.33 -19.43 6.84
C CYS A 6 11.43 -18.63 7.55
N ILE A 7 11.54 -17.33 7.27
CA ILE A 7 12.53 -16.44 7.91
C ILE A 7 12.32 -16.41 9.44
N GLY A 8 11.07 -16.27 9.90
CA GLY A 8 10.75 -16.26 11.33
C GLY A 8 11.17 -17.56 12.04
N ASN A 9 10.89 -18.71 11.43
CA ASN A 9 11.28 -20.01 11.99
C ASN A 9 12.79 -20.24 11.97
N SER A 10 13.49 -19.79 10.93
CA SER A 10 14.95 -19.87 10.88
C SER A 10 15.61 -18.92 11.88
N ALA A 11 15.09 -17.70 12.03
CA ALA A 11 15.72 -16.67 12.86
C ALA A 11 15.36 -16.78 14.35
N GLY A 12 14.14 -17.20 14.68
CA GLY A 12 13.61 -17.27 16.05
C GLY A 12 14.49 -18.03 17.05
N PRO A 13 15.04 -19.22 16.71
CA PRO A 13 15.91 -19.97 17.61
C PRO A 13 17.19 -19.23 18.02
N PHE A 14 17.75 -18.37 17.16
CA PHE A 14 19.01 -17.66 17.45
C PHE A 14 18.92 -16.68 18.63
N MET A 15 17.70 -16.31 19.02
CA MET A 15 17.45 -15.42 20.15
C MET A 15 17.65 -16.13 21.50
N TRP A 16 17.48 -17.45 21.56
CA TRP A 16 17.46 -18.24 22.78
C TRP A 16 18.86 -18.71 23.21
N LYS A 17 19.66 -17.77 23.68
CA LYS A 17 21.03 -18.02 24.12
C LYS A 17 21.10 -18.39 25.60
N ALA A 18 22.10 -19.21 25.99
CA ALA A 18 22.32 -19.63 27.38
C ALA A 18 22.48 -18.44 28.34
N GLN A 19 23.07 -17.33 27.88
CA GLN A 19 23.23 -16.09 28.65
C GLN A 19 21.92 -15.44 29.11
N TYR A 20 20.78 -15.78 28.49
CA TYR A 20 19.48 -15.22 28.86
C TYR A 20 18.69 -16.12 29.82
N LYS A 21 19.19 -17.32 30.14
CA LYS A 21 18.58 -18.23 31.11
C LYS A 21 18.74 -17.71 32.55
N PRO A 22 17.86 -18.10 33.49
CA PRO A 22 16.73 -19.02 33.33
C PRO A 22 15.42 -18.35 32.86
N ARG A 23 15.31 -17.02 33.00
CA ARG A 23 14.04 -16.31 32.78
C ARG A 23 13.79 -15.85 31.34
N ASN A 24 14.84 -15.74 30.52
CA ASN A 24 14.77 -15.35 29.10
C ASN A 24 14.05 -14.00 28.84
N HIS A 25 14.27 -13.01 29.70
CA HIS A 25 13.62 -11.70 29.57
C HIS A 25 13.83 -11.04 28.21
N VAL A 26 15.03 -11.16 27.63
CA VAL A 26 15.37 -10.53 26.34
C VAL A 26 14.56 -11.13 25.17
N PRO A 27 14.56 -12.46 24.93
CA PRO A 27 13.67 -13.08 23.93
C PRO A 27 12.19 -12.69 24.11
N TRP A 28 11.68 -12.71 25.34
CA TRP A 28 10.29 -12.33 25.60
C TRP A 28 10.00 -10.85 25.31
N ALA A 29 10.92 -9.96 25.64
CA ALA A 29 10.80 -8.53 25.33
C ALA A 29 10.77 -8.28 23.82
N VAL A 30 11.61 -8.98 23.05
CA VAL A 30 11.63 -8.87 21.57
C VAL A 30 10.30 -9.35 20.99
N ILE A 31 9.79 -10.50 21.43
CA ILE A 31 8.50 -11.02 20.99
C ILE A 31 7.38 -10.03 21.33
N GLY A 32 7.35 -9.52 22.57
CA GLY A 32 6.39 -8.52 23.00
C GLY A 32 6.45 -7.24 22.16
N ALA A 33 7.65 -6.76 21.84
CA ALA A 33 7.84 -5.59 20.99
C ALA A 33 7.27 -5.81 19.58
N CYS A 34 7.52 -6.97 18.95
CA CYS A 34 6.93 -7.29 17.64
C CYS A 34 5.39 -7.30 17.70
N TYR A 35 4.79 -7.88 18.74
CA TYR A 35 3.34 -7.89 18.92
C TYR A 35 2.74 -6.50 19.12
N VAL A 36 3.50 -5.54 19.65
CA VAL A 36 3.07 -4.15 19.80
C VAL A 36 3.30 -3.34 18.52
N ILE A 37 4.40 -3.58 17.81
CA ILE A 37 4.72 -2.88 16.56
C ILE A 37 3.71 -3.21 15.45
N CYS A 38 3.26 -4.46 15.34
CA CYS A 38 2.27 -4.86 14.33
C CYS A 38 0.98 -4.01 14.36
N PRO A 39 0.23 -3.90 15.47
CA PRO A 39 -0.95 -3.06 15.52
C PRO A 39 -0.62 -1.57 15.37
N ILE A 40 0.53 -1.10 15.86
CA ILE A 40 0.97 0.30 15.62
C ILE A 40 1.13 0.58 14.13
N LEU A 41 1.77 -0.32 13.37
CA LEU A 41 1.93 -0.17 11.92
C LEU A 41 0.57 -0.18 11.21
N LEU A 42 -0.35 -1.05 11.62
CA LEU A 42 -1.72 -1.06 11.06
C LEU A 42 -2.45 0.25 11.33
N LEU A 43 -2.38 0.78 12.55
CA LEU A 43 -2.98 2.07 12.90
C LEU A 43 -2.31 3.23 12.17
N PHE A 44 -0.98 3.18 11.98
CA PHE A 44 -0.23 4.18 11.22
C PHE A 44 -0.66 4.19 9.76
N ILE A 45 -0.72 3.02 9.11
CA ILE A 45 -1.22 2.90 7.73
C ILE A 45 -2.65 3.43 7.64
N ARG A 46 -3.54 3.04 8.56
CA ARG A 46 -4.92 3.57 8.62
C ARG A 46 -4.93 5.09 8.69
N ALA A 47 -4.11 5.69 9.54
CA ALA A 47 -4.04 7.15 9.69
C ALA A 47 -3.56 7.85 8.41
N VAL A 48 -2.56 7.27 7.72
CA VAL A 48 -2.07 7.79 6.43
C VAL A 48 -3.18 7.73 5.37
N LEU A 49 -3.87 6.59 5.25
CA LEU A 49 -4.94 6.41 4.26
C LEU A 49 -6.14 7.34 4.53
N VAL A 50 -6.53 7.55 5.80
CA VAL A 50 -7.55 8.55 6.18
C VAL A 50 -7.11 9.95 5.77
N ARG A 51 -5.85 10.30 6.04
CA ARG A 51 -5.31 11.62 5.72
C ARG A 51 -5.33 11.87 4.21
N GLU A 52 -4.92 10.88 3.41
CA GLU A 52 -4.95 11.00 1.94
C GLU A 52 -6.37 11.16 1.40
N ASN A 53 -7.34 10.38 1.90
CA ASN A 53 -8.75 10.57 1.53
C ASN A 53 -9.22 11.99 1.87
N ARG A 54 -8.93 12.49 3.08
CA ARG A 54 -9.31 13.85 3.50
C ARG A 54 -8.66 14.94 2.64
N LEU A 55 -7.41 14.75 2.22
CA LEU A 55 -6.74 15.68 1.32
C LEU A 55 -7.44 15.72 -0.03
N ARG A 56 -7.79 14.55 -0.60
CA ARG A 56 -8.54 14.45 -1.86
C ARG A 56 -9.95 15.05 -1.78
N ASP A 57 -10.65 14.85 -0.66
CA ASP A 57 -11.98 15.42 -0.44
C ASP A 57 -11.96 16.95 -0.29
N ALA A 58 -10.80 17.54 0.03
CA ALA A 58 -10.60 18.97 0.13
C ALA A 58 -10.09 19.61 -1.17
N GLU A 59 -9.78 18.82 -2.19
CA GLU A 59 -9.39 19.36 -3.49
C GLU A 59 -10.62 19.97 -4.18
N PRO A 60 -10.50 21.18 -4.75
CA PRO A 60 -11.56 21.72 -5.58
C PRO A 60 -11.78 20.78 -6.76
N VAL A 61 -13.05 20.47 -7.04
CA VAL A 61 -13.42 19.73 -8.26
C VAL A 61 -13.02 20.60 -9.44
N ASP A 62 -11.98 20.19 -10.16
CA ASP A 62 -11.66 20.79 -11.44
C ASP A 62 -12.65 20.21 -12.46
N ASP A 63 -13.63 21.02 -12.87
CA ASP A 63 -14.62 20.66 -13.91
C ASP A 63 -13.97 20.49 -15.30
N ASN A 64 -12.67 20.72 -15.43
CA ASN A 64 -11.91 20.26 -16.57
C ASN A 64 -11.71 18.74 -16.42
N GLU A 65 -12.69 17.97 -16.87
CA GLU A 65 -12.48 16.56 -17.24
C GLU A 65 -11.19 16.49 -18.05
N GLU A 66 -10.10 15.99 -17.45
CA GLU A 66 -8.85 15.73 -18.16
C GLU A 66 -9.20 14.73 -19.28
N GLU A 67 -9.48 15.24 -20.48
CA GLU A 67 -9.82 14.42 -21.64
C GLU A 67 -8.59 13.56 -21.97
N TYR A 68 -8.60 12.31 -21.51
CA TYR A 68 -7.56 11.37 -21.84
C TYR A 68 -7.79 10.87 -23.27
N VAL A 69 -6.89 11.26 -24.18
CA VAL A 69 -6.94 10.90 -25.59
C VAL A 69 -5.91 9.81 -25.86
N ILE A 70 -6.32 8.70 -26.47
CA ILE A 70 -5.41 7.68 -27.00
C ILE A 70 -5.41 7.68 -28.53
N GLU A 71 -4.24 7.46 -29.14
CA GLU A 71 -4.15 7.24 -30.59
C GLU A 71 -4.51 5.79 -30.92
N ARG A 72 -5.62 5.57 -31.65
CA ARG A 72 -5.98 4.26 -32.21
C ARG A 72 -5.66 4.23 -33.70
N VAL A 73 -4.92 3.22 -34.14
CA VAL A 73 -4.66 2.98 -35.57
C VAL A 73 -5.83 2.16 -36.13
N THR A 74 -6.53 2.72 -37.12
CA THR A 74 -7.64 2.04 -37.82
C THR A 74 -7.06 1.04 -38.84
N GLU A 75 -7.85 0.05 -39.29
CA GLU A 75 -7.41 -0.96 -40.28
C GLU A 75 -6.82 -0.36 -41.56
N ASP A 76 -7.21 0.87 -41.92
CA ASP A 76 -6.66 1.65 -43.05
C ASP A 76 -5.33 2.38 -42.76
N GLY A 77 -4.67 2.13 -41.61
CA GLY A 77 -3.39 2.73 -41.25
C GLY A 77 -3.46 4.21 -40.82
N LYS A 78 -4.65 4.81 -40.73
CA LYS A 78 -4.84 6.17 -40.18
C LYS A 78 -4.86 6.16 -38.65
N ARG A 79 -4.12 7.09 -38.04
CA ARG A 79 -4.16 7.40 -36.61
C ARG A 79 -5.39 8.26 -36.32
N VAL A 80 -6.24 7.80 -35.43
CA VAL A 80 -7.42 8.54 -34.95
C VAL A 80 -7.31 8.70 -33.45
N GLU A 81 -7.43 9.92 -32.98
CA GLU A 81 -7.51 10.26 -31.56
C GLU A 81 -8.90 9.88 -31.04
N VAL A 82 -8.94 8.99 -30.05
CA VAL A 82 -10.18 8.54 -29.40
C VAL A 82 -10.14 9.00 -27.95
N LYS A 83 -11.19 9.73 -27.53
CA LYS A 83 -11.42 10.07 -26.13
C LYS A 83 -11.77 8.80 -25.38
N VAL A 84 -11.09 8.56 -24.27
CA VAL A 84 -11.26 7.34 -23.48
C VAL A 84 -11.51 7.71 -22.04
N ASP A 85 -12.54 7.08 -21.47
CA ASP A 85 -12.87 7.28 -20.06
C ASP A 85 -11.70 6.86 -19.18
N LYS A 86 -11.50 7.60 -18.10
CA LYS A 86 -10.44 7.39 -17.11
C LYS A 86 -10.39 5.95 -16.57
N GLU A 87 -11.52 5.25 -16.57
CA GLU A 87 -11.69 3.87 -16.13
C GLU A 87 -10.93 2.85 -17.01
N PHE A 88 -10.68 3.18 -18.27
CA PHE A 88 -9.93 2.34 -19.21
C PHE A 88 -8.41 2.61 -19.17
N LEU A 89 -7.97 3.60 -18.37
CA LEU A 89 -6.56 3.87 -18.14
C LEU A 89 -6.08 3.05 -16.94
N ASP A 90 -4.93 2.41 -17.09
CA ASP A 90 -4.25 1.69 -16.00
C ASP A 90 -3.56 2.67 -15.05
N LEU A 91 -4.36 3.48 -14.35
CA LEU A 91 -3.91 4.48 -13.39
C LEU A 91 -3.68 3.85 -12.02
N THR A 92 -2.53 4.16 -11.42
CA THR A 92 -2.28 3.83 -10.02
C THR A 92 -3.16 4.66 -9.08
N ASP A 93 -3.35 4.17 -7.86
CA ASP A 93 -4.10 4.83 -6.78
C ASP A 93 -3.61 6.26 -6.47
N ARG A 94 -2.33 6.56 -6.72
CA ARG A 94 -1.77 7.91 -6.56
C ARG A 94 -2.08 8.82 -7.74
N GLN A 95 -2.24 8.28 -8.94
CA GLN A 95 -2.57 9.02 -10.16
C GLN A 95 -4.07 9.29 -10.25
N ASN A 96 -4.90 8.31 -9.87
CA ASN A 96 -6.35 8.49 -9.84
C ASN A 96 -6.79 9.23 -8.57
N ARG A 97 -6.98 10.57 -8.66
CA ARG A 97 -7.48 11.40 -7.55
C ARG A 97 -8.90 11.04 -7.09
N ASP A 98 -9.68 10.32 -7.92
CA ASP A 98 -11.03 9.85 -7.54
C ASP A 98 -10.97 8.58 -6.68
N PHE A 99 -9.83 7.87 -6.68
CA PHE A 99 -9.66 6.67 -5.88
C PHE A 99 -9.81 7.00 -4.38
N ARG A 100 -10.62 6.22 -3.67
CA ARG A 100 -10.83 6.34 -2.23
C ARG A 100 -10.35 5.07 -1.54
N TYR A 101 -9.46 5.22 -0.56
CA TYR A 101 -8.96 4.10 0.23
C TYR A 101 -10.07 3.60 1.19
N VAL A 102 -10.33 2.30 1.17
CA VAL A 102 -11.28 1.64 2.09
C VAL A 102 -10.57 1.37 3.42
N LEU A 103 -11.23 1.72 4.53
CA LEU A 103 -10.64 1.83 5.87
C LEU A 103 -11.32 0.97 6.93
#